data_AF-A0A7J4KKX0-F1
#
_entry.id   AF-A0A7J4KKX0-F1
#
_cell.length_a   1.000
_cell.length_b   1.000
_cell.length_c   1.000
_cell.angle_alpha   90.00
_cell.angle_beta   90.00
_cell.angle_gamma   90.00
#
_symmetry.space_group_name_H-M   'P 1'
#
loop_
_entity.id
_entity.type
_entity.pdbx_description
1 polymer ?
#
loop_
_entity_poly.entity_id
_entity_poly.type
_entity_poly.pdbx_seq_one_letter_code
_entity_poly.pdbx_strand_id
1 'polypeptide(L)'
;MPSKTRGRERLGTCDSCGRTIPRDKIITYNTMNVYSTDLKTADDVRSSTHVEKHYCISCAKSKRIFEKLKNRAIRQAAKPERAANRYQSESWNSGRRW
;
A
#
# COMPACT_ATOMS: atom_id res chain seq x y z
N MET A 1 17.69 4.12 -5.18
CA MET A 1 19.13 4.24 -5.48
C MET A 1 19.50 2.99 -6.24
N PRO A 2 20.00 3.10 -7.48
CA PRO A 2 20.32 1.93 -8.29
C PRO A 2 21.31 1.04 -7.53
N SER A 3 21.02 -0.27 -7.48
CA SER A 3 21.83 -1.23 -6.73
C SER A 3 23.27 -1.18 -7.22
N LYS A 4 24.18 -0.78 -6.33
CA LYS A 4 25.59 -0.45 -6.64
C LYS A 4 26.46 -1.68 -6.96
N THR A 5 25.87 -2.82 -7.27
CA THR A 5 26.61 -4.05 -7.62
C THR A 5 25.72 -5.08 -8.33
N ARG A 6 26.27 -5.64 -9.43
CA ARG A 6 26.02 -6.98 -10.03
C ARG A 6 25.01 -7.11 -11.19
N GLY A 7 25.57 -7.27 -12.40
CA GLY A 7 25.02 -8.15 -13.46
C GLY A 7 23.71 -7.74 -14.14
N ARG A 8 23.10 -8.70 -14.88
CA ARG A 8 21.81 -8.56 -15.56
C ARG A 8 20.70 -8.39 -14.53
N GLU A 9 20.07 -7.22 -14.52
CA GLU A 9 19.00 -6.88 -13.59
C GLU A 9 17.73 -7.72 -13.84
N ARG A 10 17.03 -8.08 -12.75
CA ARG A 10 15.75 -8.79 -12.85
C ARG A 10 14.69 -7.85 -13.43
N LEU A 11 14.04 -8.30 -14.51
CA LEU A 11 12.95 -7.57 -15.16
C LEU A 11 11.62 -7.94 -14.48
N GLY A 12 10.77 -6.94 -14.26
CA GLY A 12 9.36 -7.11 -13.91
C GLY A 12 8.46 -6.62 -15.05
N THR A 13 7.21 -7.09 -15.07
CA THR A 13 6.21 -6.71 -16.07
C THR A 13 5.26 -5.66 -15.53
N CYS A 14 4.93 -4.67 -16.35
CA CYS A 14 3.90 -3.69 -16.02
C CYS A 14 2.49 -4.31 -16.14
N ASP A 15 1.68 -4.23 -15.09
CA ASP A 15 0.30 -4.75 -15.07
C ASP A 15 -0.66 -4.04 -16.03
N SER A 16 -0.28 -2.88 -16.58
CA SER A 16 -1.16 -2.11 -17.49
C SER A 16 -0.83 -2.27 -18.96
N CYS A 17 0.45 -2.28 -19.31
CA CYS A 17 0.89 -2.28 -20.71
C CYS A 17 1.75 -3.50 -21.06
N GLY A 18 2.01 -4.40 -20.10
CA GLY A 18 2.82 -5.61 -20.32
C GLY A 18 4.32 -5.37 -20.54
N ARG A 19 4.77 -4.11 -20.64
CA ARG A 19 6.18 -3.78 -20.87
C ARG A 19 7.06 -4.36 -19.76
N THR A 20 8.20 -4.94 -20.14
CA THR A 20 9.25 -5.37 -19.21
C THR A 20 10.10 -4.18 -18.79
N ILE A 21 10.23 -3.95 -17.49
CA ILE A 21 11.00 -2.85 -16.89
C ILE A 21 11.97 -3.45 -15.85
N PRO A 22 13.19 -2.90 -15.71
CA PRO A 22 14.07 -3.25 -14.59
C PRO A 22 13.39 -3.02 -13.23
N ARG A 23 13.63 -3.91 -12.27
CA ARG A 23 13.02 -3.84 -10.94
C ARG A 23 13.32 -2.53 -10.20
N ASP A 24 14.51 -1.93 -10.35
CA ASP A 24 14.82 -0.67 -9.67
C ASP A 24 13.93 0.50 -10.16
N LYS A 25 13.45 0.42 -11.41
CA LYS A 25 12.60 1.46 -12.01
C LYS A 25 11.11 1.12 -11.94
N ILE A 26 10.75 -0.02 -11.37
CA ILE A 26 9.36 -0.44 -11.28
C ILE A 26 8.67 0.29 -10.13
N ILE A 27 7.47 0.79 -10.39
CA ILE A 27 6.70 1.52 -9.38
C ILE A 27 5.71 0.55 -8.78
N THR A 28 5.89 0.24 -7.50
CA THR A 28 4.99 -0.63 -6.76
C THR A 28 3.87 0.18 -6.14
N TYR A 29 2.64 -0.31 -6.30
CA TYR A 29 1.46 0.32 -5.73
C TYR A 29 0.54 -0.76 -5.18
N ASN A 30 0.39 -0.77 -3.85
CA ASN A 30 -0.50 -1.68 -3.16
C ASN A 30 -1.94 -1.16 -3.26
N THR A 31 -2.80 -1.95 -3.87
CA THR A 31 -4.25 -1.73 -3.95
C THR A 31 -4.97 -2.76 -3.10
N MET A 32 -5.97 -2.31 -2.34
CA MET A 32 -6.90 -3.20 -1.67
C MET A 32 -8.05 -3.51 -2.61
N ASN A 33 -8.21 -4.77 -2.99
CA ASN A 33 -9.39 -5.24 -3.70
C ASN A 33 -10.39 -5.74 -2.66
N VAL A 34 -11.63 -5.29 -2.76
CA VAL A 34 -12.73 -5.79 -1.95
C VAL A 34 -13.67 -6.53 -2.89
N TYR A 35 -13.87 -7.81 -2.60
CA TYR A 35 -14.85 -8.63 -3.28
C TYR A 35 -16.04 -8.83 -2.34
N SER A 36 -17.23 -8.46 -2.79
CA SER A 36 -18.49 -8.78 -2.13
C SER A 36 -19.28 -9.73 -3.02
N THR A 37 -19.84 -10.77 -2.42
CA THR A 37 -20.97 -11.47 -3.02
C THR A 37 -22.19 -10.59 -2.77
N ASP A 38 -22.60 -9.78 -3.74
CA ASP A 38 -23.69 -8.79 -3.61
C ASP A 38 -25.08 -9.45 -3.43
N LEU A 39 -25.25 -10.25 -2.38
CA LEU A 39 -26.47 -11.01 -2.10
C LEU A 39 -27.55 -10.10 -1.50
N LYS A 40 -27.21 -8.88 -1.05
CA LYS A 40 -28.13 -7.86 -0.47
C LYS A 40 -28.92 -8.40 0.73
N THR A 41 -28.44 -9.50 1.32
CA THR A 41 -29.01 -10.20 2.47
C THR A 41 -28.02 -10.15 3.64
N ALA A 42 -28.44 -10.60 4.82
CA ALA A 42 -27.59 -10.60 6.02
C ALA A 42 -26.31 -11.46 5.89
N ASP A 43 -26.26 -12.38 4.92
CA ASP A 43 -25.15 -13.31 4.68
C ASP A 43 -24.15 -12.86 3.59
N ASP A 44 -23.98 -11.54 3.41
CA ASP A 44 -22.99 -11.00 2.46
C ASP A 44 -21.55 -11.36 2.89
N VAL A 45 -20.87 -12.23 2.14
CA VAL A 45 -19.45 -12.53 2.34
C VAL A 45 -18.61 -11.45 1.67
N ARG A 46 -17.88 -10.69 2.49
CA ARG A 46 -16.92 -9.68 2.04
C ARG A 46 -15.51 -10.17 2.28
N SER A 47 -14.71 -10.27 1.22
CA SER A 47 -13.29 -10.56 1.32
C SER A 47 -12.48 -9.36 0.84
N SER A 48 -11.47 -8.98 1.62
CA SER A 48 -10.51 -7.94 1.23
C SER A 48 -9.14 -8.57 1.04
N THR A 49 -8.50 -8.26 -0.10
CA THR A 49 -7.17 -8.75 -0.43
C THR A 49 -6.27 -7.60 -0.82
N HIS A 50 -5.04 -7.61 -0.31
CA HIS A 50 -4.01 -6.67 -0.72
C HIS A 50 -3.30 -7.22 -1.94
N VAL A 51 -3.37 -6.48 -3.04
CA VAL A 51 -2.71 -6.82 -4.30
C VAL A 51 -1.63 -5.79 -4.57
N GLU A 52 -0.39 -6.25 -4.63
CA GLU A 52 0.73 -5.42 -5.09
C GLU A 52 0.75 -5.38 -6.62
N LYS A 53 0.66 -4.17 -7.18
CA LYS A 53 0.72 -3.95 -8.62
C LYS A 53 2.00 -3.22 -9.00
N HIS A 54 2.55 -3.57 -10.14
CA HIS A 54 3.78 -3.08 -10.71
C HIS A 54 3.52 -2.29 -11.99
N TYR A 55 4.00 -1.05 -12.05
CA TYR A 55 3.77 -0.16 -13.19
C TYR A 55 5.07 0.38 -13.77
N CYS A 56 5.06 0.62 -15.09
CA CYS A 56 6.07 1.44 -15.73
C CYS A 56 5.86 2.93 -15.43
N ILE A 57 6.90 3.75 -15.62
CA ILE A 57 6.87 5.19 -15.33
C ILE A 57 5.72 5.90 -16.06
N SER A 58 5.50 5.58 -17.34
CA SER A 58 4.44 6.19 -18.15
C SER A 58 3.04 5.82 -17.65
N CYS A 59 2.77 4.55 -17.37
CA CYS A 59 1.48 4.09 -16.84
C CYS A 59 1.24 4.60 -15.42
N ALA A 60 2.29 4.73 -14.61
CA ALA A 60 2.19 5.31 -13.28
C ALA A 60 1.81 6.80 -13.34
N LYS A 61 2.35 7.54 -14.32
CA LYS A 61 1.99 8.95 -14.56
C LYS A 61 0.54 9.07 -15.04
N SER A 62 0.12 8.27 -16.03
CA SER A 62 -1.26 8.33 -16.55
C SER A 62 -2.31 7.98 -15.50
N LYS A 63 -2.01 7.01 -14.61
CA LYS A 63 -2.90 6.59 -13.51
C LYS A 63 -2.77 7.45 -12.23
N ARG A 64 -2.00 8.55 -12.29
CA ARG A 64 -1.73 9.46 -11.16
C ARG A 64 -1.22 8.74 -9.91
N ILE A 65 -0.43 7.68 -10.08
CA ILE A 65 0.07 6.86 -8.96
C ILE A 65 1.06 7.65 -8.11
N PHE A 66 1.89 8.50 -8.74
CA PHE A 66 2.83 9.36 -8.02
C PHE A 66 2.12 10.33 -7.06
N GLU A 67 1.02 10.95 -7.50
CA GLU A 67 0.22 11.83 -6.64
C GLU A 67 -0.40 11.05 -5.48
N LYS A 68 -0.91 9.85 -5.74
CA LYS A 68 -1.47 8.96 -4.71
C LYS A 68 -0.40 8.58 -3.66
N LEU A 69 0.81 8.25 -4.10
CA LEU A 69 1.92 7.93 -3.21
C LEU A 69 2.37 9.16 -2.40
N LYS A 70 2.45 10.34 -3.03
CA LYS A 70 2.74 11.60 -2.34
C LYS A 70 1.71 11.91 -1.26
N ASN A 71 0.42 11.83 -1.61
CA ASN A 71 -0.68 12.05 -0.67
C ASN A 71 -0.67 11.03 0.47
N ARG A 72 -0.33 9.77 0.18
CA ARG A 72 -0.17 8.73 1.20
C ARG A 72 0.98 9.07 2.16
N ALA A 73 2.13 9.47 1.63
CA ALA A 73 3.27 9.88 2.44
C ALA A 73 2.93 11.09 3.33
N ILE A 74 2.22 12.09 2.80
CA ILE A 74 1.74 13.25 3.57
C ILE A 74 0.80 12.81 4.71
N ARG A 75 -0.17 11.93 4.43
CA ARG A 75 -1.08 11.39 5.47
C ARG A 75 -0.34 10.61 6.55
N GLN A 76 0.73 9.90 6.18
CA GLN A 76 1.57 9.17 7.14
C GLN A 76 2.40 10.14 7.99
N ALA A 77 3.01 11.17 7.39
CA ALA A 77 3.74 12.21 8.09
C ALA A 77 2.84 13.02 9.04
N ALA A 78 1.59 13.26 8.65
CA ALA A 78 0.58 13.95 9.46
C ALA A 78 -0.02 13.10 10.60
N LYS A 79 0.47 11.87 10.86
CA LYS A 79 0.11 11.05 12.03
C LYS A 79 1.17 11.10 13.16
N PRO A 80 1.67 12.26 13.65
CA PRO A 80 2.69 12.24 14.69
C PRO A 80 2.17 11.91 16.10
N GLU A 81 0.89 12.12 16.45
CA GLU A 81 0.48 12.10 17.88
C GLU A 81 -0.52 11.02 18.33
N ARG A 82 -1.44 10.56 17.47
CA ARG A 82 -2.53 9.65 17.94
C ARG A 82 -2.06 8.25 18.35
N ALA A 83 -0.88 7.82 17.93
CA ALA A 83 -0.31 6.53 18.35
C ALA A 83 0.38 6.59 19.72
N ALA A 84 1.01 7.72 20.07
CA ALA A 84 1.64 7.91 21.37
C ALA A 84 0.61 8.08 22.50
N ASN A 85 -0.48 8.83 22.25
CA ASN A 85 -1.56 9.03 23.24
C ASN A 85 -2.35 7.75 23.56
N ARG A 86 -2.47 6.81 22.61
CA ARG A 86 -3.18 5.54 22.86
C ARG A 86 -2.47 4.70 23.94
N TYR A 87 -1.15 4.65 23.88
CA TYR A 87 -0.33 3.89 24.84
C TYR A 87 -0.34 4.52 26.25
N GLN A 88 -0.40 5.86 26.36
CA GLN A 88 -0.53 6.53 27.67
C GLN A 88 -1.90 6.33 28.32
N SER A 89 -2.98 6.26 27.53
CA SER A 89 -4.33 6.03 28.09
C SER A 89 -4.58 4.59 28.59
N GLU A 90 -3.88 3.59 28.05
CA GLU A 90 -4.01 2.19 28.47
C GLU A 90 -3.21 1.88 29.74
N SER A 91 -2.09 2.58 29.99
CA SER A 91 -1.31 2.40 31.22
C SER A 91 -2.00 2.98 32.46
N TRP A 92 -2.73 4.09 32.31
CA TRP A 92 -3.48 4.74 33.40
C TRP A 92 -4.77 4.02 33.80
N ASN A 93 -5.33 3.18 32.92
CA ASN A 93 -6.60 2.46 33.16
C ASN A 93 -6.42 1.00 33.60
N SER A 94 -5.18 0.55 33.83
CA SER A 94 -4.88 -0.77 34.42
C SER A 94 -5.04 -0.76 35.94
N GLY A 95 -6.20 -0.31 36.41
CA GLY A 95 -6.61 -0.40 37.80
C GLY A 95 -6.77 -1.86 38.23
N ARG A 96 -5.67 -2.49 38.67
CA ARG A 96 -5.71 -3.68 39.52
C ARG A 96 -6.32 -3.24 40.86
N ARG A 97 -7.62 -3.47 40.97
CA ARG A 97 -8.39 -3.39 42.20
C ARG A 97 -8.14 -4.70 42.97
N TRP A 98 -7.27 -4.65 43.97
CA TRP A 98 -7.24 -5.64 45.05
C TRP A 98 -8.37 -5.29 46.03
#